data_AF-A0A2D6TNB2-F1
#
_entry.id   AF-A0A2D6TNB2-F1
#
_cell.length_a   1.000
_cell.length_b   1.000
_cell.length_c   1.000
_cell.angle_alpha   90.00
_cell.angle_beta   90.00
_cell.angle_gamma   90.00
#
_symmetry.space_group_name_H-M   'P 1'
#
loop_
_entity.id
_entity.type
_entity.pdbx_description
1 polymer ?
#
loop_
_entity_poly.entity_id
_entity_poly.type
_entity_poly.pdbx_seq_one_letter_code
_entity_poly.pdbx_strand_id
1 'polypeptide(L)' 'MAKKGSKVLNFVAWLTGVIVSLAVGVALTAGTLEVPYIGVLNIIAGWIVIITTIIGVILALMNQ' A
#
# COMPACT_ATOMS: atom_id res chain seq x y z
N MET A 1 -2.11 -22.24 -7.31
CA MET A 1 -1.24 -21.92 -8.47
C MET A 1 -0.66 -20.54 -8.20
N ALA A 2 0.64 -20.25 -8.11
CA ALA A 2 1.83 -20.90 -8.65
C ALA A 2 2.84 -21.26 -7.54
N LYS A 3 3.41 -22.47 -7.64
CA LYS A 3 4.51 -22.95 -6.81
C LYS A 3 5.80 -22.20 -7.19
N LYS A 4 6.45 -21.59 -6.20
CA LYS A 4 7.88 -21.21 -6.20
C LYS A 4 8.28 -20.09 -7.18
N GLY A 5 7.73 -18.88 -7.00
CA GLY A 5 8.39 -17.67 -7.48
C GLY A 5 9.79 -17.57 -6.84
N SER A 6 10.79 -17.17 -7.63
CA SER A 6 12.13 -16.83 -7.13
C SER A 6 12.00 -15.90 -5.91
N LYS A 7 12.83 -16.07 -4.88
CA LYS A 7 12.85 -15.19 -3.69
C LYS A 7 12.93 -13.71 -4.11
N VAL A 8 13.65 -13.43 -5.20
CA VAL A 8 13.77 -12.09 -5.80
C VAL A 8 12.44 -11.62 -6.41
N LEU A 9 11.74 -12.49 -7.15
CA LEU A 9 10.45 -12.13 -7.76
C LEU A 9 9.39 -11.83 -6.69
N ASN A 10 9.36 -12.62 -5.61
CA ASN A 10 8.47 -12.36 -4.48
C ASN A 10 8.81 -11.04 -3.77
N PHE A 11 10.10 -10.73 -3.60
CA PHE A 11 10.55 -9.46 -3.02
C PHE A 11 10.15 -8.27 -3.90
N VAL A 12 10.38 -8.36 -5.21
CA VAL A 12 10.01 -7.30 -6.16
C VAL A 12 8.50 -7.09 -6.17
N ALA A 13 7.69 -8.17 -6.23
CA ALA A 13 6.24 -8.06 -6.17
C ALA A 13 5.74 -7.43 -4.86
N TRP A 14 6.33 -7.80 -3.73
CA TRP A 14 6.02 -7.19 -2.43
C TRP A 14 6.38 -5.69 -2.42
N LEU A 15 7.58 -5.34 -2.87
CA LEU A 15 8.06 -3.95 -2.90
C LEU A 15 7.20 -3.08 -3.84
N THR A 16 6.82 -3.61 -5.01
CA THR A 16 5.89 -2.94 -5.91
C THR A 16 4.53 -2.71 -5.22
N GLY A 17 4.01 -3.70 -4.52
CA GLY A 17 2.78 -3.56 -3.73
C GLY A 17 2.86 -2.46 -2.68
N VAL A 18 3.98 -2.37 -1.94
CA VAL A 18 4.23 -1.32 -0.94
C VAL A 18 4.22 0.06 -1.59
N ILE A 19 4.94 0.23 -2.70
CA ILE A 19 5.06 1.52 -3.41
C ILE A 19 3.68 1.96 -3.92
N VAL A 20 2.91 1.04 -4.53
CA VAL A 20 1.57 1.34 -5.05
C VAL A 20 0.61 1.72 -3.92
N SER A 21 0.61 1.00 -2.80
CA SER A 21 -0.24 1.32 -1.65
C SER A 21 0.07 2.70 -1.05
N LEU A 22 1.35 3.06 -0.92
CA LEU A 22 1.75 4.38 -0.45
C LEU A 22 1.36 5.48 -1.46
N ALA A 23 1.56 5.25 -2.76
CA ALA A 23 1.17 6.19 -3.80
C ALA A 23 -0.34 6.46 -3.79
N VAL A 24 -1.16 5.41 -3.67
CA VAL A 24 -2.62 5.54 -3.58
C VAL A 24 -3.01 6.27 -2.29
N GLY A 25 -2.45 5.88 -1.13
CA GLY A 25 -2.73 6.52 0.15
C GLY A 25 -2.44 8.02 0.12
N VAL A 26 -1.29 8.41 -0.42
CA VAL A 26 -0.91 9.83 -0.57
C VAL A 26 -1.84 10.53 -1.56
N ALA A 27 -2.15 9.92 -2.71
CA ALA A 27 -3.05 10.51 -3.70
C ALA A 27 -4.47 10.75 -3.15
N LEU A 28 -4.96 9.86 -2.28
CA LEU A 28 -6.23 10.03 -1.56
C LEU A 28 -6.18 11.17 -0.53
N THR A 29 -5.07 11.32 0.20
CA THR A 29 -4.91 12.42 1.18
C THR A 29 -4.71 13.78 0.53
N ALA A 30 -4.02 13.83 -0.61
CA ALA A 30 -3.72 15.07 -1.33
C ALA A 30 -4.89 15.55 -2.21
N GLY A 31 -5.99 14.79 -2.27
CA GLY A 31 -7.13 15.08 -3.16
C GLY A 31 -6.81 14.93 -4.64
N THR A 32 -5.67 14.34 -5.00
CA THR A 32 -5.29 14.06 -6.40
C THR A 32 -6.10 12.91 -6.97
N LEU A 33 -6.51 11.96 -6.11
CA LEU A 33 -7.44 10.89 -6.45
C LEU A 33 -8.72 11.10 -5.64
N GLU A 34 -9.81 11.49 -6.31
CA GLU A 34 -11.14 11.52 -5.72
C GLU A 34 -11.87 10.24 -6.10
N VAL A 35 -12.15 9.38 -5.13
CA VAL A 35 -13.02 8.24 -5.40
C VAL A 35 -14.46 8.74 -5.39
N PRO A 36 -15.19 8.60 -6.52
CA PRO A 36 -16.58 9.01 -6.57
C PRO A 36 -17.36 8.24 -5.48
N TYR A 37 -18.39 8.90 -4.91
CA TYR A 37 -19.28 8.38 -3.86
C TYR A 37 -18.76 8.40 -2.41
N ILE A 38 -17.47 8.65 -2.12
CA ILE A 38 -16.95 8.58 -0.73
C ILE A 38 -16.69 9.94 -0.06
N GLY A 39 -16.58 11.03 -0.83
CA GLY A 39 -16.48 12.40 -0.29
C GLY A 39 -15.35 12.57 0.75
N VAL A 40 -15.65 13.15 1.91
CA VAL A 40 -14.68 13.44 2.99
C VAL A 40 -13.98 12.18 3.54
N LEU A 41 -14.63 11.01 3.45
CA LEU A 41 -14.05 9.75 3.90
C LEU A 41 -12.84 9.32 3.06
N ASN A 42 -12.67 9.90 1.87
CA ASN A 42 -11.55 9.62 0.97
C ASN A 42 -10.20 9.97 1.62
N ILE A 43 -10.12 11.09 2.34
CA ILE A 43 -8.91 11.52 3.06
C ILE A 43 -8.61 10.57 4.22
N ILE A 44 -9.64 10.17 4.97
CA ILE A 44 -9.52 9.25 6.11
C ILE A 44 -9.03 7.87 5.62
N ALA A 45 -9.60 7.38 4.51
CA ALA A 45 -9.16 6.14 3.88
C ALA A 45 -7.68 6.21 3.45
N GLY A 46 -7.26 7.34 2.87
CA GLY A 46 -5.85 7.56 2.51
C GLY A 46 -4.90 7.43 3.71
N TRP A 47 -5.23 8.08 4.83
CA TRP A 47 -4.44 7.96 6.06
C TRP A 47 -4.40 6.54 6.62
N ILE A 48 -5.51 5.81 6.59
CA ILE A 48 -5.56 4.41 7.03
C ILE A 48 -4.62 3.55 6.18
N VAL A 49 -4.66 3.71 4.85
CA VAL A 49 -3.78 2.97 3.93
C VAL A 49 -2.31 3.28 4.21
N ILE A 50 -1.96 4.55 4.41
CA ILE A 50 -0.57 4.96 4.71
C ILE A 50 -0.10 4.28 6.01
N ILE A 51 -0.86 4.42 7.10
CA ILE A 51 -0.48 3.88 8.41
C ILE A 51 -0.34 2.35 8.37
N THR A 52 -1.33 1.67 7.79
CA THR A 52 -1.32 0.20 7.70
C THR A 52 -0.20 -0.31 6.80
N THR A 53 0.13 0.41 5.72
CA THR A 53 1.26 0.07 4.84
C THR A 53 2.59 0.25 5.56
N ILE A 54 2.77 1.34 6.31
CA ILE A 54 4.00 1.57 7.10
C ILE A 54 4.17 0.46 8.14
N ILE A 55 3.12 0.13 8.90
CA ILE A 55 3.16 -0.95 9.89
C ILE A 55 3.48 -2.28 9.20
N GLY A 56 2.84 -2.57 8.06
CA GLY A 56 3.08 -3.78 7.28
C GLY A 56 4.53 -3.90 6.80
N VAL A 57 5.13 -2.79 6.38
CA VAL A 57 6.55 -2.75 5.98
C VAL A 57 7.46 -2.99 7.18
N ILE A 58 7.21 -2.33 8.31
CA ILE A 58 8.00 -2.52 9.55
C ILE A 58 7.94 -3.99 9.99
N LEU A 59 6.74 -4.58 10.07
CA LEU A 59 6.56 -5.97 10.45
C LEU A 59 7.23 -6.92 9.45
N ALA A 60 7.11 -6.64 8.15
CA ALA A 60 7.77 -7.44 7.12
C ALA A 60 9.29 -7.40 7.29
N LEU A 61 9.88 -6.24 7.57
CA LEU A 61 11.33 -6.11 7.81
C LEU A 61 11.78 -6.79 9.12
N MET A 62 10.96 -6.74 10.17
CA MET A 62 11.25 -7.42 11.44
C MET A 62 11.15 -8.95 11.33
N ASN A 63 10.35 -9.45 10.39
CA ASN A 63 10.03 -10.86 10.24
C ASN A 63 10.54 -11.46 8.91
N GLN A 64 11.44 -10.75 8.21
CA GLN A 64 12.23 -11.25 7.10
C GLN A 64 13.39 -12.13 7.60
#